data_AF-A0A654TYE3-F1
#
_entry.id   AF-A0A654TYE3-F1
#
_cell.length_a   1.000
_cell.length_b   1.000
_cell.length_c   1.000
_cell.angle_alpha   90.00
_cell.angle_beta   90.00
_cell.angle_gamma   90.00
#
_symmetry.space_group_name_H-M   'P 1'
#
loop_
_entity.id
_entity.type
_entity.pdbx_description
1 polymer ?
#
loop_
_entity_poly.entity_id
_entity_poly.type
_entity_poly.pdbx_seq_one_letter_code
_entity_poly.pdbx_strand_id
1 'polypeptide(L)'
;MLVIAGAGATAICADLGARTIREEIDAMEVLGIDPIHRLVVPRVVAATIVAALLNGAVITIGLVGGFVFSVFIQHVSAGAYVGTLTLVTGLPEVIISVVKSATFGLIAGLVGCYRGLTTKGGPKGVGTAVNETLVLCVIALFATNVVLTTIGVRFGTGH
;
A
#
# COMPACT_ATOMS: atom_id res chain seq x y z
N MET A 1 3.23 5.41 3.67
CA MET A 1 2.62 4.34 2.86
C MET A 1 3.61 3.49 2.10
N LEU A 2 4.64 4.07 1.45
CA LEU A 2 5.69 3.30 0.75
C LEU A 2 6.33 2.20 1.60
N VAL A 3 6.75 2.52 2.83
CA VAL A 3 7.40 1.54 3.73
C VAL A 3 6.45 0.39 4.09
N ILE A 4 5.18 0.71 4.39
CA ILE A 4 4.16 -0.28 4.79
C ILE A 4 3.79 -1.17 3.61
N ALA A 5 3.60 -0.58 2.43
CA ALA A 5 3.31 -1.31 1.19
C ALA A 5 4.51 -2.18 0.75
N GLY A 6 5.73 -1.67 0.92
CA GLY A 6 6.96 -2.44 0.70
C GLY A 6 7.07 -3.64 1.64
N ALA A 7 6.84 -3.43 2.95
CA ALA A 7 6.84 -4.50 3.95
C ALA A 7 5.71 -5.53 3.72
N GLY A 8 4.53 -5.07 3.31
CA GLY A 8 3.40 -5.95 2.96
C GLY A 8 3.70 -6.80 1.72
N ALA A 9 4.25 -6.19 0.66
CA ALA A 9 4.60 -6.88 -0.57
C ALA A 9 5.70 -7.93 -0.35
N THR A 10 6.72 -7.62 0.45
CA THR A 10 7.80 -8.56 0.79
C THR A 10 7.31 -9.71 1.66
N ALA A 11 6.41 -9.45 2.62
CA ALA A 11 5.77 -10.51 3.41
C ALA A 11 4.95 -11.46 2.54
N ILE A 12 4.15 -10.92 1.61
CA ILE A 12 3.38 -11.71 0.64
C ILE A 12 4.32 -12.55 -0.24
N CYS A 13 5.40 -11.95 -0.75
CA CYS A 13 6.40 -12.64 -1.56
C CYS A 13 7.11 -13.75 -0.78
N ALA A 14 7.44 -13.53 0.49
CA ALA A 14 8.11 -14.51 1.33
C ALA A 14 7.20 -15.72 1.62
N ASP A 15 5.93 -15.49 1.96
CA ASP A 15 4.97 -16.56 2.21
C ASP A 15 4.69 -17.39 0.94
N LEU A 16 4.51 -16.71 -0.20
CA LEU A 16 4.25 -17.39 -1.47
C LEU A 16 5.50 -18.11 -1.99
N GLY A 17 6.67 -17.48 -1.89
CA GLY A 17 7.95 -18.09 -2.25
C GLY A 17 8.28 -19.31 -1.39
N ALA A 18 7.93 -19.29 -0.10
CA ALA A 18 8.08 -20.44 0.80
C ALA A 18 7.19 -21.62 0.36
N ARG A 19 5.96 -21.36 -0.11
CA ARG A 19 5.07 -22.39 -0.66
C ARG A 19 5.56 -22.93 -1.99
N THR A 20 6.11 -22.06 -2.84
CA THR A 20 6.69 -22.43 -4.13
C THR A 20 7.89 -23.37 -3.96
N ILE A 21 8.81 -23.09 -3.02
CA ILE A 21 9.96 -23.99 -2.75
C ILE A 21 9.58 -25.30 -2.04
N ARG A 22 8.38 -25.37 -1.45
CA ARG A 22 7.81 -26.58 -0.83
C ARG A 22 6.98 -27.39 -1.82
N GLU A 23 6.94 -26.99 -3.10
CA GLU A 23 6.13 -27.61 -4.16
C GLU A 23 4.62 -27.62 -3.87
N GLU A 24 4.14 -26.82 -2.90
CA GLU A 24 2.71 -26.72 -2.60
C GLU A 24 1.93 -26.06 -3.75
N ILE A 25 2.57 -25.11 -4.47
CA ILE A 25 1.96 -24.44 -5.62
C ILE A 25 1.78 -25.41 -6.79
N ASP A 26 2.81 -26.22 -7.07
CA ASP A 26 2.81 -27.24 -8.13
C ASP A 26 1.80 -28.35 -7.80
N ALA A 27 1.72 -28.77 -6.54
CA ALA A 27 0.72 -29.73 -6.09
C ALA A 27 -0.73 -29.24 -6.33
N MET A 28 -1.02 -27.95 -6.18
CA MET A 28 -2.36 -27.42 -6.51
C MET A 28 -2.63 -27.41 -8.02
N GLU A 29 -1.62 -27.14 -8.84
CA GLU A 29 -1.76 -27.13 -10.30
C GLU A 29 -2.03 -28.55 -10.83
N VAL A 30 -1.34 -29.56 -10.28
CA VAL A 30 -1.61 -30.99 -10.57
C VAL A 30 -3.01 -31.42 -10.13
N LEU A 31 -3.55 -30.84 -9.06
CA LEU A 31 -4.93 -31.06 -8.61
C LEU A 31 -5.98 -30.29 -9.43
N GLY A 32 -5.56 -29.54 -10.47
CA GLY A 32 -6.45 -28.74 -11.32
C GLY A 32 -6.99 -27.48 -10.63
N ILE A 33 -6.36 -27.02 -9.54
CA ILE A 33 -6.75 -25.83 -8.79
C ILE A 33 -5.91 -24.65 -9.26
N ASP A 34 -6.55 -23.60 -9.77
CA ASP A 34 -5.86 -22.38 -10.19
C ASP A 34 -5.25 -21.64 -8.96
N PRO A 35 -3.91 -21.55 -8.86
CA PRO A 35 -3.22 -20.91 -7.74
C PRO A 35 -3.41 -19.39 -7.73
N ILE A 36 -3.62 -18.76 -8.90
CA ILE A 36 -3.83 -17.32 -9.04
C ILE A 36 -5.18 -16.95 -8.45
N HIS A 37 -6.24 -17.65 -8.84
CA HIS A 37 -7.58 -17.34 -8.35
C HIS A 37 -7.72 -17.62 -6.84
N ARG A 38 -7.05 -18.65 -6.33
CA ARG A 38 -7.19 -19.06 -4.92
C ARG A 38 -6.25 -18.34 -3.95
N LEU A 39 -5.05 -17.93 -4.37
CA LEU A 39 -4.09 -17.25 -3.48
C LEU A 39 -3.91 -15.77 -3.79
N VAL A 40 -3.85 -15.38 -5.06
CA VAL A 40 -3.51 -14.00 -5.44
C VAL A 40 -4.69 -13.06 -5.26
N VAL A 41 -5.87 -13.44 -5.78
CA VAL A 41 -7.09 -12.62 -5.70
C VAL A 41 -7.45 -12.21 -4.26
N PRO A 42 -7.60 -13.13 -3.29
CA PRO A 42 -7.97 -12.75 -1.93
C PRO A 42 -6.89 -11.89 -1.25
N ARG A 43 -5.60 -12.11 -1.57
CA ARG A 43 -4.50 -11.32 -1.00
C ARG A 43 -4.46 -9.89 -1.54
N VAL A 44 -4.69 -9.69 -2.84
CA VAL A 44 -4.74 -8.36 -3.46
C VAL A 44 -5.91 -7.56 -2.90
N VAL A 45 -7.08 -8.19 -2.75
CA VAL A 45 -8.26 -7.55 -2.14
C VAL A 45 -7.98 -7.18 -0.68
N ALA A 46 -7.41 -8.10 0.10
CA ALA A 46 -7.03 -7.82 1.49
C ALA A 46 -6.01 -6.68 1.60
N ALA A 47 -4.97 -6.67 0.77
CA ALA A 47 -3.95 -5.61 0.75
C ALA A 47 -4.56 -4.24 0.39
N THR A 48 -5.53 -4.22 -0.52
CA THR A 48 -6.24 -3.00 -0.94
C THR A 48 -7.10 -2.46 0.20
N ILE A 49 -7.87 -3.32 0.88
CA ILE A 49 -8.72 -2.93 2.02
C ILE A 49 -7.86 -2.42 3.19
N VAL A 50 -6.79 -3.15 3.52
CA VAL A 50 -5.85 -2.80 4.60
C VAL A 50 -5.18 -1.46 4.29
N ALA A 51 -4.75 -1.23 3.05
CA ALA A 51 -4.18 0.04 2.63
C ALA A 51 -5.18 1.21 2.81
N ALA A 52 -6.44 1.04 2.42
CA ALA A 52 -7.48 2.06 2.59
C ALA A 52 -7.77 2.37 4.07
N LEU A 53 -7.87 1.34 4.92
CA LEU A 53 -8.07 1.50 6.37
C LEU A 53 -6.89 2.19 7.06
N LEU A 54 -5.67 1.79 6.72
CA LEU A 54 -4.45 2.42 7.26
C LEU A 54 -4.35 3.88 6.84
N ASN A 55 -4.77 4.23 5.63
CA ASN A 55 -4.80 5.62 5.19
C ASN A 55 -5.70 6.47 6.08
N GLY A 56 -6.93 6.01 6.35
CA GLY A 56 -7.84 6.70 7.26
C GLY A 56 -7.27 6.85 8.67
N ALA A 57 -6.67 5.80 9.22
CA ALA A 57 -6.05 5.86 10.55
C ALA A 57 -4.88 6.85 10.60
N VAL A 58 -4.01 6.86 9.58
CA VAL A 58 -2.87 7.78 9.49
C VAL A 58 -3.33 9.24 9.39
N ILE A 59 -4.39 9.51 8.61
CA ILE A 59 -4.97 10.86 8.51
C ILE A 59 -5.51 11.32 9.87
N THR A 60 -6.29 10.48 10.55
CA THR A 60 -6.85 10.80 11.88
C THR A 60 -5.75 11.03 12.92
N ILE A 61 -4.73 10.19 12.96
CA ILE A 61 -3.60 10.34 13.89
C ILE A 61 -2.80 11.60 13.55
N GLY A 62 -2.59 11.90 12.27
CA GLY A 62 -1.90 13.12 11.82
C GLY A 62 -2.66 14.39 12.21
N LEU A 63 -3.99 14.36 12.08
CA LEU A 63 -4.89 15.43 12.53
C LEU A 63 -4.83 15.66 14.03
N VAL A 64 -4.96 14.60 14.82
CA VAL A 64 -4.93 14.69 16.29
C VAL A 64 -3.55 15.10 16.77
N GLY A 65 -2.48 14.52 16.22
CA GLY A 65 -1.10 14.87 16.55
C GLY A 65 -0.75 16.31 16.20
N GLY A 66 -1.21 16.79 15.02
CA GLY A 66 -1.06 18.17 14.60
C GLY A 66 -1.84 19.15 15.50
N PHE A 67 -3.05 18.77 15.93
CA PHE A 67 -3.86 19.56 16.86
C PHE A 67 -3.16 19.72 18.22
N VAL A 68 -2.68 18.61 18.79
CA VAL A 68 -1.95 18.62 20.07
C VAL A 68 -0.69 19.48 19.95
N PHE A 69 0.11 19.31 18.90
CA PHE A 69 1.33 20.09 18.71
C PHE A 69 1.05 21.60 18.52
N SER A 70 0.07 21.96 17.68
CA SER A 70 -0.25 23.35 17.37
C SER A 70 -0.82 24.12 18.57
N VAL A 71 -1.65 23.45 19.39
CA VAL A 71 -2.28 24.09 20.56
C VAL A 71 -1.33 24.12 21.76
N PHE A 72 -0.60 23.05 22.05
CA PHE A 72 0.24 22.98 23.25
C PHE A 72 1.62 23.64 23.10
N ILE A 73 2.23 23.60 21.91
CA ILE A 73 3.60 24.11 21.70
C ILE A 73 3.58 25.48 21.02
N GLN A 74 2.67 25.70 20.07
CA GLN A 74 2.62 26.94 19.28
C GLN A 74 1.65 27.99 19.84
N HIS A 75 0.87 27.67 20.89
CA HIS A 75 -0.11 28.57 21.53
C HIS A 75 -1.08 29.25 20.53
N VAL A 76 -1.40 28.57 19.42
CA VAL A 76 -2.35 29.08 18.43
C VAL A 76 -3.77 28.82 18.91
N SER A 77 -4.70 29.75 18.67
CA SER A 77 -6.11 29.56 19.05
C SER A 77 -6.69 28.33 18.35
N ALA A 78 -7.41 27.49 19.10
CA ALA A 78 -8.04 26.28 18.55
C ALA A 78 -8.96 26.60 17.36
N GLY A 79 -9.55 27.80 17.33
CA GLY A 79 -10.38 28.29 16.22
C GLY A 79 -9.61 28.53 14.93
N ALA A 80 -8.36 29.03 14.98
CA ALA A 80 -7.53 29.23 13.80
C ALA A 80 -7.05 27.89 13.21
N TYR A 81 -6.75 26.91 14.06
CA TYR A 81 -6.39 25.56 13.63
C TYR A 81 -7.58 24.88 12.94
N VAL A 82 -8.75 24.85 13.59
CA VAL A 82 -9.96 24.22 13.02
C VAL A 82 -10.41 24.90 11.73
N GLY A 83 -10.32 26.24 11.64
CA GLY A 83 -10.69 26.98 10.43
C GLY A 83 -9.76 26.74 9.24
N THR A 84 -8.45 26.63 9.47
CA THR A 84 -7.49 26.27 8.39
C THR A 84 -7.67 24.80 7.99
N LEU A 85 -7.97 23.95 8.96
CA LEU A 85 -8.13 22.53 8.74
C LEU A 85 -9.37 22.21 7.90
N THR A 86 -10.54 22.79 8.18
CA THR A 86 -11.73 22.61 7.33
C THR A 86 -11.59 23.22 5.94
N LEU A 87 -10.74 24.24 5.77
CA LEU A 87 -10.45 24.81 4.45
C LEU A 87 -9.57 23.90 3.58
N VAL A 88 -8.67 23.12 4.22
CA VAL A 88 -7.70 22.25 3.54
C VAL A 88 -8.15 20.79 3.46
N THR A 89 -8.96 20.30 4.41
CA THR A 89 -9.40 18.88 4.49
C THR A 89 -10.83 18.67 3.98
N GLY A 90 -11.18 19.30 2.85
CA GLY A 90 -12.49 19.07 2.22
C GLY A 90 -12.72 17.62 1.80
N LEU A 91 -13.99 17.24 1.60
CA LEU A 91 -14.39 15.92 1.04
C LEU A 91 -13.57 15.46 -0.18
N PRO A 92 -13.19 16.34 -1.15
CA PRO A 92 -12.42 15.94 -2.32
C PRO A 92 -11.05 15.34 -1.99
N GLU A 93 -10.33 15.93 -1.02
CA GLU A 93 -9.00 15.46 -0.59
C GLU A 93 -9.08 14.06 0.03
N VAL A 94 -10.13 13.80 0.82
CA VAL A 94 -10.36 12.49 1.44
C VAL A 94 -10.61 11.43 0.38
N ILE A 95 -11.46 11.72 -0.62
CA ILE A 95 -11.77 10.78 -1.71
C ILE A 95 -10.52 10.50 -2.55
N ILE A 96 -9.75 11.54 -2.92
CA ILE A 96 -8.50 11.39 -3.67
C ILE A 96 -7.50 10.53 -2.89
N SER A 97 -7.39 10.76 -1.58
CA SER A 97 -6.50 10.01 -0.70
C SER A 97 -6.91 8.54 -0.59
N VAL A 98 -8.20 8.24 -0.46
CA VAL A 98 -8.72 6.86 -0.44
C VAL A 98 -8.44 6.15 -1.76
N VAL A 99 -8.74 6.76 -2.90
CA VAL A 99 -8.48 6.16 -4.22
C VAL A 99 -6.98 5.88 -4.40
N LYS A 100 -6.13 6.86 -4.07
CA LYS A 100 -4.68 6.73 -4.14
C LYS A 100 -4.15 5.60 -3.24
N SER A 101 -4.68 5.50 -2.02
CA SER A 101 -4.32 4.44 -1.06
C SER A 101 -4.70 3.05 -1.56
N ALA A 102 -5.86 2.91 -2.19
CA ALA A 102 -6.32 1.66 -2.78
C ALA A 102 -5.42 1.22 -3.95
N THR A 103 -5.04 2.14 -4.83
CA THR A 103 -4.13 1.84 -5.95
C THR A 103 -2.76 1.35 -5.45
N PHE A 104 -2.23 1.94 -4.39
CA PHE A 104 -0.97 1.46 -3.78
C PHE A 104 -1.10 0.05 -3.19
N GLY A 105 -2.22 -0.25 -2.51
CA GLY A 105 -2.48 -1.59 -1.98
C GLY A 105 -2.57 -2.65 -3.09
N LEU A 106 -3.22 -2.31 -4.20
CA LEU A 106 -3.36 -3.20 -5.35
C LEU A 106 -2.01 -3.49 -6.02
N ILE A 107 -1.19 -2.46 -6.27
CA ILE A 107 0.13 -2.61 -6.88
C ILE A 107 1.05 -3.43 -5.98
N ALA A 108 1.09 -3.12 -4.68
CA ALA A 108 1.92 -3.85 -3.73
C ALA A 108 1.53 -5.34 -3.65
N GLY A 109 0.23 -5.64 -3.64
CA GLY A 109 -0.28 -7.01 -3.66
C GLY A 109 0.09 -7.77 -4.94
N LEU A 110 -0.08 -7.14 -6.11
CA LEU A 110 0.25 -7.73 -7.41
C LEU A 110 1.75 -7.99 -7.56
N VAL A 111 2.59 -7.00 -7.24
CA VAL A 111 4.05 -7.13 -7.35
C VAL A 111 4.56 -8.22 -6.40
N GLY A 112 4.05 -8.27 -5.16
CA GLY A 112 4.40 -9.30 -4.18
C GLY A 112 3.99 -10.70 -4.61
N CYS A 113 2.77 -10.86 -5.17
CA CYS A 113 2.29 -12.15 -5.66
C CYS A 113 3.06 -12.63 -6.90
N TYR A 114 3.32 -11.72 -7.86
CA TYR A 114 4.03 -12.06 -9.09
C TYR A 114 5.44 -12.57 -8.80
N ARG A 115 6.18 -11.87 -7.93
CA ARG A 115 7.53 -12.28 -7.55
C ARG A 115 7.55 -13.54 -6.69
N GLY A 116 6.58 -13.71 -5.80
CA GLY A 116 6.46 -14.90 -4.94
C GLY A 116 6.05 -16.18 -5.68
N LEU A 117 5.41 -16.09 -6.85
CA LEU A 117 5.15 -17.24 -7.72
C LEU A 117 6.35 -17.55 -8.63
N THR A 118 7.12 -16.54 -9.01
CA THR A 118 8.25 -16.68 -9.94
C THR A 118 9.56 -17.08 -9.25
N THR A 119 9.59 -17.13 -7.91
CA THR A 119 10.77 -17.56 -7.13
C THR A 119 11.22 -18.98 -7.47
N LYS A 120 12.51 -19.13 -7.80
CA LYS A 120 13.17 -20.41 -8.05
C LYS A 120 14.51 -20.46 -7.30
N GLY A 121 14.99 -21.67 -6.97
CA GLY A 121 16.34 -21.84 -6.40
C GLY A 121 16.43 -21.99 -4.87
N GLY A 122 15.42 -22.61 -4.23
CA GLY A 122 15.46 -22.97 -2.81
C GLY A 122 15.41 -21.77 -1.84
N PRO A 123 15.77 -21.98 -0.56
CA PRO A 123 15.61 -20.96 0.50
C PRO A 123 16.39 -19.66 0.23
N LYS A 124 17.56 -19.74 -0.41
CA LYS A 124 18.36 -18.57 -0.80
C LYS A 124 17.68 -17.75 -1.90
N GLY A 125 17.02 -18.41 -2.86
CA GLY A 125 16.29 -17.75 -3.94
C GLY A 125 15.11 -16.91 -3.44
N VAL A 126 14.45 -17.34 -2.36
CA VAL A 126 13.36 -16.58 -1.72
C VAL A 126 13.88 -15.26 -1.15
N GLY A 127 15.02 -15.27 -0.44
CA GLY A 127 15.64 -14.05 0.10
C GLY A 127 15.98 -13.03 -0.99
N THR A 128 16.58 -13.47 -2.08
CA THR A 128 16.89 -12.60 -3.23
C THR A 128 15.64 -12.02 -3.86
N ALA A 129 14.62 -12.85 -4.11
CA ALA A 129 13.37 -12.38 -4.69
C ALA A 129 12.61 -11.41 -3.78
N VAL A 130 12.66 -11.59 -2.46
CA VAL A 130 12.09 -10.63 -1.51
C VAL A 130 12.75 -9.27 -1.64
N ASN A 131 14.08 -9.23 -1.73
CA ASN A 131 14.81 -7.97 -1.87
C ASN A 131 14.53 -7.30 -3.23
N GLU A 132 14.49 -8.08 -4.32
CA GLU A 132 14.09 -7.57 -5.64
C GLU A 132 12.65 -7.06 -5.67
N THR A 133 11.74 -7.74 -4.97
CA THR A 133 10.34 -7.31 -4.82
C THR A 133 10.26 -5.97 -4.11
N LEU A 134 11.06 -5.78 -3.05
CA LEU A 134 11.09 -4.51 -2.32
C LEU A 134 11.48 -3.35 -3.25
N VAL A 135 12.57 -3.52 -4.00
CA VAL A 135 13.06 -2.49 -4.92
C VAL A 135 12.04 -2.19 -6.03
N LEU A 136 11.49 -3.23 -6.67
CA LEU A 136 10.45 -3.07 -7.69
C LEU A 136 9.21 -2.38 -7.14
N CYS A 137 8.76 -2.78 -5.95
CA CYS A 137 7.59 -2.20 -5.30
C CYS A 137 7.83 -0.73 -4.98
N VAL A 138 8.99 -0.37 -4.41
CA VAL A 138 9.35 1.02 -4.10
C VAL A 138 9.38 1.88 -5.37
N ILE A 139 10.02 1.42 -6.45
CA ILE A 139 10.10 2.16 -7.71
C ILE A 139 8.70 2.32 -8.34
N ALA A 140 7.91 1.24 -8.41
CA ALA A 140 6.57 1.27 -8.98
C ALA A 140 5.62 2.16 -8.17
N LEU A 141 5.65 2.06 -6.84
CA LEU A 141 4.87 2.91 -5.94
C LEU A 141 5.29 4.36 -6.05
N PHE A 142 6.59 4.65 -6.17
CA PHE A 142 7.10 6.01 -6.33
C PHE A 142 6.64 6.63 -7.65
N ALA A 143 6.83 5.93 -8.77
CA ALA A 143 6.36 6.39 -10.09
C ALA A 143 4.84 6.62 -10.09
N THR A 144 4.08 5.67 -9.56
CA THR A 144 2.62 5.77 -9.42
C THR A 144 2.22 6.93 -8.50
N ASN A 145 2.96 7.15 -7.41
CA ASN A 145 2.72 8.26 -6.50
C ASN A 145 2.91 9.60 -7.18
N VAL A 146 3.97 9.78 -7.95
CA VAL A 146 4.21 11.01 -8.71
C VAL A 146 3.07 11.24 -9.71
N VAL A 147 2.72 10.24 -10.51
CA VAL A 147 1.64 10.34 -11.50
C VAL A 147 0.30 10.68 -10.85
N LEU A 148 -0.11 9.94 -9.81
CA LEU A 148 -1.38 10.21 -9.12
C LEU A 148 -1.37 11.56 -8.40
N THR A 149 -0.23 12.00 -7.88
CA THR A 149 -0.14 13.31 -7.23
C THR A 149 -0.24 14.42 -8.26
N THR A 150 0.44 14.30 -9.41
CA THR A 150 0.33 15.29 -10.49
C THR A 150 -1.11 15.40 -11.01
N ILE A 151 -1.80 14.27 -11.19
CA ILE A 151 -3.21 14.25 -11.63
C ILE A 151 -4.13 14.78 -10.52
N GLY A 152 -3.95 14.33 -9.28
CA GLY A 152 -4.75 14.76 -8.13
C GLY A 152 -4.64 16.26 -7.85
N VAL A 153 -3.44 16.83 -7.94
CA VAL A 153 -3.22 18.28 -7.81
C VAL A 153 -3.85 19.04 -8.98
N ARG A 154 -3.77 18.50 -10.21
CA ARG A 154 -4.45 19.11 -11.39
C ARG A 154 -5.98 19.13 -11.25
N PHE A 155 -6.57 18.14 -10.59
CA PHE A 155 -8.01 18.12 -10.29
C PHE A 155 -8.38 18.97 -9.05
N GLY A 156 -7.48 19.14 -8.09
CA GLY A 156 -7.67 19.99 -6.90
C GLY A 156 -7.51 21.50 -7.16
N THR A 157 -6.67 21.90 -8.11
CA THR A 157 -6.50 23.32 -8.54
C THR A 157 -7.46 23.72 -9.66
N GLY A 158 -8.65 23.09 -9.72
CA GLY A 158 -9.73 23.41 -10.66
C GLY A 158 -10.66 24.54 -10.22
N HIS A 159 -10.31 25.26 -9.14
CA HIS A 159 -10.92 26.53 -8.72
C HIS A 159 -9.83 27.55 -8.42
#